data_AF-A0A494XU82-F1
#
_entry.id   AF-A0A494XU82-F1
#
_cell.length_a   1.000
_cell.length_b   1.000
_cell.length_c   1.000
_cell.angle_alpha   90.00
_cell.angle_beta   90.00
_cell.angle_gamma   90.00
#
_symmetry.space_group_name_H-M   'P 1'
#
loop_
_entity.id
_entity.type
_entity.pdbx_description
1 polymer ?
#
loop_
_entity_poly.entity_id
_entity_poly.type
_entity_poly.pdbx_seq_one_letter_code
_entity_poly.pdbx_strand_id
1 'polypeptide(L)' 'MQAGIVSGRNGALLAPKAYMTRAEVPVIIQRLLQKSDLI' A
#
# COMPACT_ATOMS: atom_id res chain seq x y z
N MET A 1 -11.88 1.20 6.37
CA MET A 1 -10.97 0.04 6.20
C MET A 1 -11.34 -0.57 4.85
N GLN A 2 -10.65 -0.46 3.72
CA GLN A 2 -9.36 0.07 3.27
C GLN A 2 -9.57 0.46 1.79
N ALA A 3 -8.79 1.41 1.26
CA ALA A 3 -8.73 1.61 -0.19
C ALA A 3 -8.14 0.40 -0.95
N GLY A 4 -7.73 -0.69 -0.27
CA GLY A 4 -7.08 -1.86 -0.88
C GLY A 4 -5.65 -1.60 -1.36
N ILE A 5 -5.10 -0.42 -1.07
CA ILE A 5 -3.78 0.01 -1.56
C ILE A 5 -2.67 -0.62 -0.71
N VAL A 6 -2.80 -0.58 0.61
CA VAL A 6 -1.80 -1.09 1.56
C VAL A 6 -2.31 -2.38 2.22
N SER A 7 -1.49 -3.43 2.17
CA SER A 7 -1.68 -4.67 2.93
C SER A 7 -1.00 -4.54 4.29
N GLY A 8 -1.65 -4.96 5.37
CA GLY A 8 -1.06 -4.92 6.72
C GLY A 8 0.22 -5.77 6.82
N ARG A 9 1.09 -5.43 7.78
CA ARG A 9 2.26 -6.25 8.14
C ARG A 9 1.82 -7.46 8.97
N ASN A 10 2.72 -8.44 9.20
CA ASN A 10 2.46 -9.69 9.93
C ASN A 10 1.38 -9.53 11.02
N GLY A 11 0.30 -10.32 10.93
CA GLY A 11 -0.83 -10.26 11.85
C GLY A 11 -1.89 -9.19 11.54
N ALA A 12 -1.99 -8.73 10.29
CA ALA A 12 -2.95 -7.71 9.84
C ALA A 12 -2.78 -6.32 10.50
N LEU A 13 -1.62 -6.06 11.12
CA LEU A 13 -1.33 -4.77 11.71
C LEU A 13 -1.01 -3.77 10.58
N LEU A 14 -1.92 -2.83 10.34
CA LEU A 14 -1.61 -1.66 9.55
C LEU A 14 -0.70 -0.78 10.41
N ALA A 15 0.58 -0.67 10.04
CA ALA A 15 1.58 0.13 10.72
C ALA A 15 1.84 1.44 9.94
N PRO A 16 0.89 2.39 9.87
CA PRO A 16 0.95 3.54 8.96
C PRO A 16 2.08 4.53 9.27
N LYS A 17 2.60 4.52 10.51
CA LYS A 17 3.72 5.38 10.93
C LYS A 17 5.08 4.72 10.74
N ALA A 18 5.13 3.44 10.38
CA ALA A 18 6.39 2.73 10.19
C ALA A 18 6.98 3.02 8.81
N TYR A 19 8.32 3.03 8.71
CA TYR A 19 8.99 3.19 7.42
C TYR A 19 8.64 2.04 6.47
N MET A 20 8.55 2.36 5.19
CA MET A 20 8.31 1.44 4.09
C MET A 20 9.63 1.06 3.42
N THR A 21 9.74 -0.17 2.92
CA THR A 21 10.91 -0.65 2.17
C THR A 21 10.82 -0.21 0.71
N ARG A 22 11.97 -0.08 0.04
CA ARG A 22 12.03 0.28 -1.39
C ARG A 22 11.30 -0.71 -2.31
N ALA A 23 11.17 -1.97 -1.88
CA ALA A 23 10.45 -2.99 -2.63
C ALA A 23 8.92 -2.87 -2.49
N GLU A 24 8.41 -2.31 -1.39
CA GLU A 24 6.97 -2.11 -1.16
C GLU A 24 6.41 -0.90 -1.93
N VAL A 25 7.24 0.13 -2.14
CA VAL A 25 6.85 1.40 -2.81
C VAL A 25 6.22 1.20 -4.20
N PRO A 26 6.83 0.47 -5.16
CA PRO A 26 6.26 0.36 -6.51
C PRO A 26 4.88 -0.32 -6.54
N VAL A 27 4.67 -1.33 -5.69
CA VAL A 27 3.38 -2.05 -5.57
C VAL A 27 2.28 -1.11 -5.09
N ILE A 28 2.59 -0.24 -4.13
CA ILE A 28 1.62 0.71 -3.56
C ILE A 28 1.29 1.83 -4.54
N ILE A 29 2.28 2.35 -5.27
CA ILE A 29 2.07 3.35 -6.33
C ILE A 29 1.19 2.76 -7.43
N GLN A 30 1.49 1.54 -7.91
CA GLN A 30 0.68 0.89 -8.95
C GLN A 30 -0.79 0.76 -8.53
N ARG A 31 -1.05 0.25 -7.32
CA ARG A 31 -2.41 0.10 -6.79
C ARG A 31 -3.13 1.43 -6.63
N LEU A 32 -2.41 2.49 -6.29
CA LEU A 32 -2.97 3.83 -6.22
C LEU A 32 -3.40 4.31 -7.61
N LEU A 33 -2.52 4.21 -8.61
CA LEU A 33 -2.81 4.67 -9.98
C LEU A 33 -3.99 3.91 -10.60
N GLN A 34 -4.03 2.58 -10.44
CA GLN A 34 -5.16 1.75 -10.89
C GLN A 34 -6.49 2.13 -10.24
N LYS A 35 -6.47 2.58 -8.98
CA LYS A 35 -7.69 3.00 -8.27
C LYS A 35 -8.12 4.42 -8.56
N SER A 36 -7.21 5.22 -9.10
CA SER A 36 -7.48 6.57 -9.55
C SER A 36 -7.75 6.63 -11.06
N ASP A 37 -7.88 5.48 -11.74
CA ASP A 37 -8.06 5.36 -13.20
C ASP A 37 -6.98 6.12 -14.00
N LEU A 38 -5.76 6.18 -13.46
CA LEU A 38 -4.61 6.83 -14.09
C LEU A 38 -3.80 5.88 -14.97
N ILE A 39 -4.03 4.57 -14.82
CA ILE A 39 -3.51 3.46 -15.64
C ILE A 39 -4.51 2.31 -15.72
#